data_AF-A0A920NG63-F1
#
_entry.id   AF-A0A920NG63-F1
#
_cell.length_a   1.000
_cell.length_b   1.000
_cell.length_c   1.000
_cell.angle_alpha   90.00
_cell.angle_beta   90.00
_cell.angle_gamma   90.00
#
_symmetry.space_group_name_H-M   'P 1'
#
loop_
_entity.id
_entity.type
_entity.pdbx_description
1 polymer ?
#
loop_
_entity_poly.entity_id
_entity_poly.type
_entity_poly.pdbx_seq_one_letter_code
_entity_poly.pdbx_strand_id
1 'polypeptide(L)'
;MQESGYQLGYAGKWHSGIINSANDAGFSGYGPPDYGDCWSSTEFEQYLLSNKLRRPEKVLEFYAEGEPQYGYGDASGYVDGAIEATPSGFLTNKTIELIDQFSMVNQPFF
;
A
#
# COMPACT_ATOMS: atom_id res chain seq x y z
N MET A 1 20.47 -6.20 9.33
CA MET A 1 20.40 -6.32 7.86
C MET A 1 21.11 -5.15 7.19
N GLN A 2 20.78 -3.89 7.51
CA GLN A 2 21.51 -2.72 6.99
C GLN A 2 23.02 -2.77 7.27
N GLU A 3 23.43 -3.08 8.50
CA GLU A 3 24.86 -3.28 8.86
C GLU A 3 25.55 -4.40 8.07
N SER A 4 24.76 -5.30 7.48
CA SER A 4 25.23 -6.41 6.63
C SER A 4 25.16 -6.07 5.14
N GLY A 5 24.87 -4.82 4.77
CA GLY A 5 24.85 -4.33 3.39
C GLY A 5 23.56 -4.60 2.62
N TYR A 6 22.44 -4.90 3.28
CA TYR A 6 21.15 -5.10 2.62
C TYR A 6 20.46 -3.76 2.32
N GLN A 7 19.87 -3.67 1.14
CA GLN A 7 18.82 -2.70 0.84
C GLN A 7 17.53 -3.13 1.56
N LEU A 8 16.83 -2.19 2.21
CA LEU A 8 15.61 -2.48 2.96
C LEU A 8 14.41 -1.87 2.26
N GLY A 9 13.53 -2.73 1.76
CA GLY A 9 12.35 -2.39 1.00
C GLY A 9 11.07 -2.65 1.79
N TYR A 10 10.06 -1.82 1.58
CA TYR A 10 8.77 -1.98 2.22
C TYR A 10 7.63 -1.50 1.33
N ALA A 11 6.60 -2.32 1.20
CA ALA A 11 5.36 -1.97 0.51
C ALA A 11 4.16 -2.59 1.24
N GLY A 12 3.37 -1.79 1.97
CA GLY A 12 2.14 -2.26 2.62
C GLY A 12 1.82 -1.68 4.00
N LYS A 13 1.20 -2.51 4.85
CA LYS A 13 0.66 -2.14 6.17
C LYS A 13 1.71 -2.20 7.28
N TRP A 14 2.16 -1.05 7.76
CA TRP A 14 3.21 -0.95 8.78
C TRP A 14 2.75 -1.34 10.20
N HIS A 15 1.75 -0.65 10.75
CA HIS A 15 1.13 -0.89 12.07
C HIS A 15 2.10 -1.27 13.21
N SER A 16 3.27 -0.63 13.27
CA SER A 16 4.30 -0.88 14.31
C SER A 16 3.94 -0.30 15.68
N GLY A 17 3.05 0.69 15.74
CA GLY A 17 2.56 1.31 16.98
C GLY A 17 3.55 2.23 17.71
N ILE A 18 4.85 2.13 17.40
CA ILE A 18 5.93 2.94 17.98
C ILE A 18 6.61 3.87 16.97
N ILE A 19 6.54 3.54 15.69
CA ILE A 19 7.11 4.31 14.59
C ILE A 19 6.00 4.56 13.57
N ASN A 20 5.85 5.81 13.13
CA ASN A 20 4.71 6.26 12.31
C ASN A 20 4.67 5.62 10.93
N SER A 21 5.83 5.42 10.28
CA SER A 21 5.91 4.82 8.95
C SER A 21 7.11 3.86 8.83
N ALA A 22 7.10 3.01 7.81
CA ALA A 22 8.26 2.17 7.49
C ALA A 22 9.49 3.01 7.10
N ASN A 23 9.27 4.16 6.50
CA ASN A 23 10.33 5.08 6.09
C ASN A 23 11.06 5.66 7.31
N ASP A 24 10.33 5.98 8.38
CA ASP A 24 10.92 6.43 9.64
C ASP A 24 11.77 5.32 10.31
N ALA A 25 11.52 4.05 9.97
CA ALA A 25 12.32 2.90 10.41
C ALA A 25 13.50 2.57 9.45
N GLY A 26 13.74 3.39 8.43
CA GLY A 26 14.85 3.24 7.50
C GLY A 26 14.58 2.32 6.30
N PHE A 27 13.32 1.95 6.05
CA PHE A 27 12.93 1.25 4.83
C PHE A 27 12.66 2.24 3.69
N SER A 28 12.82 1.78 2.44
CA SER A 28 12.43 2.51 1.24
C SER A 28 11.20 1.86 0.60
N GLY A 29 10.35 2.65 -0.05
CA GLY A 29 9.16 2.15 -0.76
C GLY A 29 7.87 2.83 -0.29
N TYR A 30 6.74 2.10 -0.39
CA TYR A 30 5.41 2.59 -0.08
C TYR A 30 4.90 2.06 1.26
N GLY A 31 5.06 2.83 2.33
CA GLY A 31 4.52 2.50 3.64
C GLY A 31 4.04 3.74 4.39
N PRO A 32 2.95 4.38 3.92
CA PRO A 32 2.45 5.59 4.57
C PRO A 32 1.91 5.29 5.99
N PRO A 33 1.67 6.34 6.79
CA PRO A 33 0.94 6.24 8.06
C PRO A 33 -0.46 5.61 7.92
N ASP A 34 -1.21 5.55 9.01
CA ASP A 34 -2.62 5.14 9.01
C ASP A 34 -2.85 3.74 8.42
N TYR A 35 -2.08 2.77 8.91
CA TYR A 35 -2.19 1.35 8.53
C TYR A 35 -1.88 1.08 7.05
N GLY A 36 -1.21 2.00 6.36
CA GLY A 36 -0.90 1.87 4.95
C GLY A 36 -2.13 2.06 4.05
N ASP A 37 -3.14 2.82 4.51
CA ASP A 37 -4.31 3.13 3.68
C ASP A 37 -3.90 3.93 2.44
N CYS A 38 -3.91 3.27 1.29
CA CYS A 38 -3.58 3.90 0.02
C CYS A 38 -4.80 4.56 -0.64
N TRP A 39 -6.02 4.28 -0.19
CA TRP A 39 -7.24 4.64 -0.92
C TRP A 39 -7.40 6.15 -1.10
N SER A 40 -6.99 6.90 -0.08
CA SER A 40 -7.00 8.37 -0.04
C SER A 40 -5.67 8.99 -0.44
N SER A 41 -4.64 8.20 -0.76
CA SER A 41 -3.29 8.70 -1.06
C SER A 41 -3.19 9.30 -2.47
N THR A 42 -2.32 10.32 -2.59
CA THR A 42 -1.99 10.96 -3.87
C THR A 42 -1.29 9.98 -4.81
N GLU A 43 -0.43 9.11 -4.29
CA GLU A 43 0.31 8.12 -5.07
C GLU A 43 -0.63 7.09 -5.73
N PHE A 44 -1.70 6.68 -5.03
CA PHE A 44 -2.69 5.77 -5.61
C PHE A 44 -3.50 6.46 -6.71
N GLU A 45 -3.87 7.72 -6.54
CA GLU A 45 -4.53 8.50 -7.60
C GLU A 45 -3.62 8.65 -8.83
N GLN A 46 -2.34 8.98 -8.62
CA GLN A 46 -1.36 9.06 -9.70
C GLN A 46 -1.15 7.72 -10.42
N TYR A 47 -1.16 6.61 -9.67
CA TYR A 47 -1.09 5.27 -10.24
C TYR A 47 -2.27 4.99 -11.16
N LEU A 48 -3.49 5.28 -10.71
CA LEU A 48 -4.70 5.10 -11.51
C LEU A 48 -4.64 5.96 -12.79
N LEU A 49 -4.28 7.23 -12.67
CA LEU A 49 -4.15 8.15 -13.80
C LEU A 49 -3.10 7.68 -14.81
N SER A 50 -1.91 7.32 -14.35
CA SER A 50 -0.78 6.92 -15.21
C SER A 50 -1.07 5.63 -15.97
N ASN A 51 -1.82 4.71 -15.35
CA ASN A 51 -2.21 3.44 -15.96
C ASN A 51 -3.56 3.51 -16.70
N LYS A 52 -4.19 4.70 -16.76
CA LYS A 52 -5.51 4.91 -17.37
C LYS A 52 -6.58 3.98 -16.79
N LEU A 53 -6.47 3.71 -15.49
CA LEU A 53 -7.39 2.86 -14.74
C LEU A 53 -8.51 3.70 -14.13
N ARG A 54 -9.73 3.19 -14.19
CA ARG A 54 -10.86 3.78 -13.47
C ARG A 54 -10.75 3.41 -11.99
N ARG A 55 -10.96 4.39 -11.10
CA ARG A 55 -11.05 4.15 -9.66
C ARG A 55 -12.15 3.12 -9.37
N PRO A 56 -11.83 2.03 -8.64
CA PRO A 56 -12.82 1.04 -8.28
C PRO A 56 -13.73 1.57 -7.17
N GLU A 57 -14.91 0.98 -7.04
CA GLU A 57 -15.92 1.35 -6.06
C GLU A 57 -15.88 0.40 -4.86
N LYS A 58 -16.03 0.93 -3.64
CA LYS A 58 -16.24 0.11 -2.44
C LYS A 58 -17.73 -0.13 -2.28
N VAL A 59 -18.16 -1.37 -2.48
CA VAL A 59 -19.55 -1.79 -2.29
C VAL A 59 -19.69 -2.42 -0.91
N LEU A 60 -20.46 -1.80 -0.03
CA LEU A 60 -20.75 -2.32 1.30
C LEU A 60 -22.07 -3.11 1.27
N GLU A 61 -22.03 -4.37 1.68
CA GLU A 61 -23.19 -5.27 1.70
C GLU A 61 -23.82 -5.37 3.09
N PHE A 62 -23.01 -5.25 4.14
CA PHE A 62 -23.45 -5.41 5.52
C PHE A 62 -22.67 -4.51 6.49
N TYR A 63 -23.38 -3.99 7.49
CA TYR A 63 -22.85 -3.19 8.59
C TYR A 63 -23.10 -3.96 9.89
N ALA A 64 -22.03 -4.35 10.58
CA ALA A 64 -22.11 -5.06 11.86
C ALA A 64 -22.16 -4.07 13.03
N GLU A 65 -21.18 -3.16 13.08
CA GLU A 65 -21.00 -2.17 14.16
C GLU A 65 -20.17 -0.97 13.67
N GLY A 66 -20.37 0.19 14.29
CA GLY A 66 -19.57 1.40 14.03
C GLY A 66 -20.04 2.22 12.82
N GLU A 67 -19.14 3.06 12.30
CA GLU A 67 -19.38 3.95 11.16
C GLU A 67 -18.38 3.65 10.02
N PRO A 68 -18.45 2.46 9.40
CA PRO A 68 -17.43 1.96 8.46
C PRO A 68 -17.31 2.83 7.19
N GLN A 69 -18.29 3.69 6.89
CA GLN A 69 -18.16 4.73 5.86
C GLN A 69 -16.99 5.70 6.10
N TYR A 70 -16.52 5.83 7.35
CA TYR A 70 -15.38 6.67 7.74
C TYR A 70 -14.11 5.86 8.03
N GLY A 71 -14.06 4.57 7.67
CA GLY A 71 -12.91 3.71 7.94
C GLY A 71 -12.82 3.19 9.37
N TYR A 72 -13.89 3.37 10.17
CA TYR A 72 -14.00 2.88 11.54
C TYR A 72 -15.27 2.07 11.70
N GLY A 73 -15.16 0.75 11.83
CA GLY A 73 -16.32 -0.12 12.03
C GLY A 73 -16.20 -1.42 11.27
N ASP A 74 -17.05 -2.35 11.62
CA ASP A 74 -17.07 -3.69 11.06
C ASP A 74 -18.13 -3.74 9.97
N ALA A 75 -17.66 -3.86 8.73
CA ALA A 75 -18.50 -4.05 7.56
C ALA A 75 -17.99 -5.19 6.69
N SER A 76 -18.89 -5.75 5.89
CA SER A 76 -18.57 -6.70 4.84
C SER A 76 -19.03 -6.15 3.49
N GLY A 77 -18.29 -6.49 2.44
CA GLY A 77 -18.54 -6.02 1.10
C GLY A 77 -17.41 -6.42 0.15
N TYR A 78 -17.38 -5.79 -1.01
CA TYR A 78 -16.39 -6.05 -2.05
C TYR A 78 -15.95 -4.77 -2.75
N VAL A 79 -14.90 -4.87 -3.56
CA VAL A 79 -14.44 -3.80 -4.41
C VAL A 79 -14.85 -4.13 -5.84
N ASP A 80 -15.65 -3.27 -6.47
CA ASP A 80 -16.07 -3.40 -7.86
C ASP A 80 -15.14 -2.59 -8.77
N GLY A 81 -14.59 -3.25 -9.79
CA GLY A 81 -13.68 -2.64 -10.75
C GLY A 81 -12.56 -3.59 -11.21
N ALA A 82 -11.67 -3.06 -12.04
CA ALA A 82 -10.51 -3.80 -12.51
C ALA A 82 -9.58 -4.15 -11.34
N ILE A 83 -9.07 -5.38 -11.29
CA ILE A 83 -8.19 -5.87 -10.21
C ILE A 83 -6.94 -5.01 -10.12
N GLU A 84 -6.41 -4.58 -11.28
CA GLU A 84 -5.26 -3.69 -11.40
C GLU A 84 -5.52 -2.35 -10.71
N ALA A 85 -6.76 -1.87 -10.70
CA ALA A 85 -7.13 -0.60 -10.09
C ALA A 85 -7.33 -0.69 -8.57
N THR A 86 -7.25 -1.88 -7.97
CA THR A 86 -7.45 -2.07 -6.52
C THR A 86 -6.20 -1.70 -5.71
N PRO A 87 -6.34 -1.46 -4.38
CA PRO A 87 -5.19 -1.34 -3.48
C PRO A 87 -4.18 -2.49 -3.60
N SER A 88 -4.67 -3.72 -3.78
CA SER A 88 -3.81 -4.89 -4.01
C SER A 88 -3.03 -4.75 -5.31
N GLY A 89 -3.69 -4.39 -6.42
CA GLY A 89 -3.03 -4.14 -7.70
C GLY A 89 -1.96 -3.05 -7.62
N PHE A 90 -2.27 -1.95 -6.93
CA PHE A 90 -1.33 -0.86 -6.67
C PHE A 90 -0.12 -1.30 -5.85
N LEU A 91 -0.33 -1.96 -4.71
CA LEU A 91 0.76 -2.43 -3.84
C LEU A 91 1.63 -3.47 -4.53
N THR A 92 1.04 -4.37 -5.34
CA THR A 92 1.79 -5.31 -6.16
C THR A 92 2.69 -4.58 -7.15
N ASN A 93 2.18 -3.58 -7.87
CA ASN A 93 3.01 -2.79 -8.79
C ASN A 93 4.11 -2.02 -8.07
N LYS A 94 3.81 -1.41 -6.91
CA LYS A 94 4.84 -0.75 -6.08
C LYS A 94 5.93 -1.71 -5.61
N THR A 95 5.56 -2.94 -5.29
CA THR A 95 6.52 -3.98 -4.89
C THR A 95 7.41 -4.39 -6.07
N ILE A 96 6.84 -4.58 -7.27
CA ILE A 96 7.61 -4.88 -8.48
C ILE A 96 8.56 -3.72 -8.81
N GLU A 97 8.07 -2.48 -8.81
CA GLU A 97 8.90 -1.28 -9.03
C GLU A 97 10.09 -1.23 -8.07
N LEU A 98 9.87 -1.55 -6.80
CA LEU A 98 10.92 -1.55 -5.77
C LEU A 98 11.94 -2.67 -5.99
N ILE A 99 11.48 -3.88 -6.35
CA ILE A 99 12.36 -5.00 -6.71
C ILE A 99 13.22 -4.64 -7.92
N ASP A 100 12.61 -4.07 -8.96
CA ASP A 100 13.30 -3.65 -10.17
C ASP A 100 14.39 -2.61 -9.84
N GLN A 101 14.06 -1.60 -9.02
CA GLN A 101 15.02 -0.59 -8.55
C GLN A 101 16.19 -1.21 -7.78
N PHE A 102 15.91 -2.07 -6.80
CA PHE A 102 16.95 -2.68 -5.98
C PHE A 102 17.81 -3.66 -6.77
N SER A 103 17.26 -4.31 -7.79
CA SER A 103 18.01 -5.22 -8.68
C SER A 103 19.07 -4.51 -9.53
N MET A 104 18.96 -3.19 -9.71
CA MET A 104 19.96 -2.40 -10.45
C MET A 104 21.27 -2.24 -9.69
N VAL A 105 21.27 -2.49 -8.38
CA VAL A 105 22.44 -2.42 -7.52
C VAL A 105 22.88 -3.84 -7.17
N ASN A 106 24.18 -4.13 -7.27
CA ASN A 106 24.73 -5.44 -6.88
C ASN A 106 24.84 -5.59 -5.36
N GLN A 107 23.69 -5.52 -4.67
CA GLN A 107 23.53 -5.68 -3.23
C GLN A 107 22.28 -6.52 -2.94
N PRO A 108 22.30 -7.37 -1.90
CA PRO A 108 21.11 -8.09 -1.50
C PRO A 108 20.03 -7.12 -1.00
N PHE A 109 18.76 -7.51 -1.11
CA PHE A 109 17.64 -6.74 -0.57
C PHE A 109 16.68 -7.61 0.23
N PHE A 110 16.01 -6.99 1.19
CA PHE A 110 14.92 -7.54 2.00
C PHE A 110 13.68 -6.66 1.84
#